data_AF-A0A6P8HGP6-F1
#
_entry.id   AF-A0A6P8HGP6-F1
#
_cell.length_a   1.000
_cell.length_b   1.000
_cell.length_c   1.000
_cell.angle_alpha   90.00
_cell.angle_beta   90.00
_cell.angle_gamma   90.00
#
_symmetry.space_group_name_H-M   'P 1'
#
loop_
_entity.id
_entity.type
_entity.pdbx_description
1 polymer ?
#
loop_
_entity_poly.entity_id
_entity_poly.type
_entity_poly.pdbx_seq_one_letter_code
_entity_poly.pdbx_strand_id
1 'polypeptide(L)'
;MVSTMKVTFLILVLWSFAFHIEARCGLVNCICSTNEYLQKTMTCRNISSIPDNIPTDIQKLDVAENSIENITSEKFENLTALSILTLSRNQIRHIYPGTFKSLTAVTNL
;
A
#
# COMPACT_ATOMS: atom_id res chain seq x y z
N MET A 1 23.96 15.73 -42.33
CA MET A 1 23.81 15.24 -40.94
C MET A 1 22.89 16.17 -40.13
N VAL A 2 21.56 16.19 -40.36
CA VAL A 2 20.58 16.84 -39.41
C VAL A 2 19.14 16.30 -39.55
N SER A 3 18.89 15.12 -40.13
CA SER A 3 17.48 14.70 -40.44
C SER A 3 16.95 13.47 -39.72
N THR A 4 17.80 12.69 -39.03
CA THR A 4 17.37 11.44 -38.35
C THR A 4 17.28 11.54 -36.82
N MET A 5 17.83 12.61 -36.20
CA MET A 5 17.82 12.78 -34.73
C MET A 5 16.51 13.32 -34.14
N LYS A 6 15.62 13.93 -34.95
CA LYS A 6 14.36 14.51 -34.44
C LYS A 6 13.28 13.46 -34.19
N VAL A 7 13.26 12.38 -34.98
CA VAL A 7 12.25 11.32 -34.90
C VAL A 7 12.49 10.39 -33.71
N THR A 8 13.76 10.09 -33.40
CA THR A 8 14.13 9.28 -32.22
C THR A 8 13.83 9.99 -30.89
N PHE A 9 13.96 11.32 -30.85
CA PHE A 9 13.67 12.11 -29.64
C PHE A 9 12.17 12.12 -29.28
N LEU A 10 11.28 12.17 -30.29
CA LEU A 10 9.83 12.11 -30.10
C LEU A 10 9.35 10.77 -29.54
N ILE A 11 9.98 9.66 -29.96
CA ILE A 11 9.64 8.31 -29.46
C ILE A 11 10.06 8.14 -28.00
N LEU A 12 11.22 8.68 -27.60
CA LEU A 12 11.68 8.69 -26.21
C LEU A 12 10.79 9.54 -25.30
N VAL A 13 10.31 10.70 -25.80
CA VAL A 13 9.36 11.53 -25.06
C VAL A 13 8.03 10.80 -24.90
N LEU A 14 7.51 10.15 -25.95
CA LEU A 14 6.28 9.34 -25.86
C LEU A 14 6.41 8.14 -24.92
N TRP A 15 7.58 7.50 -24.86
CA TRP A 15 7.87 6.44 -23.89
C TRP A 15 8.00 6.97 -22.44
N SER A 16 8.53 8.18 -22.26
CA SER A 16 8.57 8.82 -20.93
C SER A 16 7.18 9.24 -20.44
N PHE A 17 6.29 9.65 -21.35
CA PHE A 17 4.88 9.94 -21.03
C PHE A 17 4.08 8.67 -20.70
N ALA A 18 4.41 7.53 -21.32
CA ALA A 18 3.84 6.23 -20.94
C ALA A 18 4.32 5.75 -19.55
N PHE A 19 5.41 6.33 -19.01
CA PHE A 19 5.97 5.98 -17.71
C PHE A 19 5.45 6.83 -16.55
N HIS A 20 4.44 7.68 -16.78
CA HIS A 20 3.83 8.47 -15.73
C HIS A 20 2.32 8.27 -15.69
N ILE A 21 1.92 7.23 -14.96
CA ILE A 21 1.07 7.30 -13.75
C ILE A 21 0.61 5.86 -13.49
N GLU A 22 1.35 5.14 -12.67
CA GLU A 22 0.74 4.16 -11.79
C GLU A 22 1.05 4.65 -10.39
N ALA A 23 0.03 5.17 -9.69
CA ALA A 23 0.13 5.54 -8.29
C ALA A 23 0.25 4.27 -7.42
N ARG A 24 1.36 3.55 -7.58
CA ARG A 24 1.74 2.47 -6.67
C ARG A 24 2.36 3.12 -5.45
N CYS A 25 2.01 2.61 -4.29
CA CYS A 25 2.51 3.04 -2.99
C CYS A 25 4.04 2.91 -2.78
N GLY A 26 4.85 2.67 -3.81
CA GLY A 26 6.26 2.29 -3.68
C GLY A 26 6.49 0.93 -3.00
N LEU A 27 5.43 0.23 -2.60
CA LEU A 27 5.49 -1.01 -1.83
C LEU A 27 5.26 -2.23 -2.72
N VAL A 28 6.19 -3.18 -2.66
CA VAL A 28 6.12 -4.45 -3.41
C VAL A 28 4.92 -5.25 -2.92
N ASN A 29 4.22 -5.89 -3.85
CA ASN A 29 3.02 -6.70 -3.59
C ASN A 29 1.81 -5.95 -3.01
N CYS A 30 1.84 -4.62 -3.06
CA CYS A 30 0.75 -3.77 -2.60
C CYS A 30 0.30 -2.80 -3.68
N ILE A 31 -0.99 -2.53 -3.69
CA ILE A 31 -1.64 -1.57 -4.59
C ILE A 31 -2.37 -0.55 -3.72
N CYS A 32 -2.24 0.73 -4.06
CA CYS A 32 -3.04 1.79 -3.47
C CYS A 32 -4.11 2.24 -4.45
N SER A 33 -5.33 2.39 -3.95
CA SER A 33 -6.47 2.91 -4.69
C SER A 33 -7.16 4.00 -3.88
N THR A 34 -7.84 4.88 -4.59
CA THR A 34 -8.68 5.91 -4.00
C THR A 34 -10.06 5.81 -4.65
N ASN A 35 -11.12 5.74 -3.83
CA ASN A 35 -12.49 5.71 -4.34
C ASN A 35 -13.05 7.12 -4.61
N GLU A 36 -14.31 7.20 -5.03
CA GLU A 36 -15.03 8.45 -5.29
C GLU A 36 -15.19 9.37 -4.06
N TYR A 37 -15.06 8.81 -2.85
CA TYR A 37 -15.14 9.52 -1.57
C TYR A 37 -13.76 9.90 -1.01
N LEU A 38 -12.70 9.86 -1.84
CA LEU A 38 -11.32 10.14 -1.44
C LEU A 38 -10.77 9.17 -0.37
N GLN A 39 -11.40 8.02 -0.18
CA GLN A 39 -10.92 7.01 0.74
C GLN A 39 -9.74 6.26 0.14
N LYS A 40 -8.58 6.39 0.79
CA LYS A 40 -7.35 5.69 0.41
C LYS A 40 -7.34 4.28 0.98
N THR A 41 -7.27 3.30 0.09
CA THR A 41 -7.17 1.89 0.41
C THR A 41 -5.83 1.36 -0.05
N MET A 42 -5.15 0.62 0.83
CA MET A 42 -3.98 -0.18 0.48
C MET A 42 -4.33 -1.65 0.56
N THR A 43 -4.12 -2.37 -0.54
CA THR A 43 -4.40 -3.80 -0.66
C THR A 43 -3.10 -4.53 -0.94
N CYS A 44 -2.71 -5.47 -0.08
CA CYS A 44 -1.52 -6.30 -0.27
C CYS A 44 -1.88 -7.78 -0.41
N ARG A 45 -1.13 -8.49 -1.26
CA ARG A 45 -1.32 -9.92 -1.56
C ARG A 45 0.02 -10.64 -1.61
N ASN A 46 0.05 -11.94 -1.34
CA ASN A 46 1.28 -12.74 -1.33
C ASN A 46 2.37 -12.17 -0.39
N ILE A 47 1.97 -11.76 0.82
CA ILE A 47 2.87 -11.30 1.87
C ILE A 47 2.88 -12.24 3.09
N SER A 48 4.01 -12.31 3.78
CA SER A 48 4.19 -13.05 5.05
C SER A 48 4.33 -12.13 6.27
N SER A 49 4.46 -10.83 6.04
CA SER A 49 4.46 -9.78 7.07
C SER A 49 3.83 -8.52 6.49
N ILE A 50 3.21 -7.73 7.35
CA ILE A 50 2.78 -6.37 7.01
C ILE A 50 4.04 -5.56 6.61
N PRO A 51 4.01 -4.83 5.48
CA PRO A 51 5.13 -4.03 5.03
C PRO A 51 5.39 -2.85 5.96
N ASP A 52 6.65 -2.40 6.01
CA ASP A 52 7.02 -1.16 6.67
C ASP A 52 6.72 0.05 5.76
N ASN A 53 6.65 1.25 6.33
CA ASN A 53 6.43 2.51 5.59
C ASN A 53 5.09 2.58 4.83
N ILE A 54 4.04 2.04 5.43
CA ILE A 54 2.67 2.27 4.97
C ILE A 54 2.36 3.78 5.03
N PRO A 55 1.76 4.39 4.00
CA PRO A 55 1.41 5.81 4.03
C PRO A 55 0.47 6.10 5.18
N THR A 56 0.74 7.16 5.94
CA THR A 56 -0.01 7.50 7.15
C THR A 56 -1.43 8.00 6.88
N ASP A 57 -1.76 8.31 5.62
CA ASP A 57 -3.05 8.81 5.18
C ASP A 57 -3.98 7.73 4.62
N ILE A 58 -3.58 6.44 4.68
CA ILE A 58 -4.49 5.35 4.35
C ILE A 58 -5.60 5.23 5.39
N GLN A 59 -6.80 4.92 4.92
CA GLN A 59 -7.99 4.75 5.76
C GLN A 59 -8.41 3.29 5.84
N LYS A 60 -8.03 2.49 4.84
CA LYS A 60 -8.28 1.06 4.78
C LYS A 60 -7.00 0.29 4.42
N LEU A 61 -6.68 -0.72 5.21
CA LEU A 61 -5.61 -1.68 4.95
C LEU A 61 -6.21 -3.08 4.80
N ASP A 62 -6.18 -3.60 3.59
CA ASP A 62 -6.60 -4.97 3.27
C ASP A 62 -5.35 -5.84 3.07
N VAL A 63 -5.08 -6.69 4.06
CA VAL A 63 -4.04 -7.72 4.04
C VAL A 63 -4.66 -9.11 4.22
N ALA A 64 -5.93 -9.27 3.85
CA ALA A 64 -6.61 -10.55 3.89
C ALA A 64 -5.98 -11.56 2.90
N GLU A 65 -6.18 -12.85 3.16
CA GLU A 65 -5.74 -13.94 2.27
C GLU A 65 -4.23 -13.94 2.04
N ASN A 66 -3.48 -13.81 3.13
CA ASN A 66 -2.02 -13.83 3.15
C ASN A 66 -1.50 -14.91 4.12
N SER A 67 -0.18 -14.97 4.33
CA SER A 67 0.45 -15.92 5.24
C SER A 67 1.12 -15.21 6.43
N ILE A 68 0.45 -14.18 6.97
CA ILE A 68 0.96 -13.43 8.12
C ILE A 68 0.77 -14.26 9.38
N GLU A 69 1.86 -14.49 10.13
CA GLU A 69 1.84 -15.25 11.39
C GLU A 69 1.90 -14.36 12.63
N ASN A 70 2.65 -13.26 12.58
CA ASN A 70 2.93 -12.43 13.74
C ASN A 70 2.64 -10.96 13.43
N ILE A 71 2.03 -10.27 14.39
CA ILE A 71 1.67 -8.86 14.23
C ILE A 71 2.20 -8.03 15.40
N THR A 72 3.09 -7.09 15.09
CA THR A 72 3.74 -6.17 16.04
C THR A 72 3.18 -4.75 15.92
N SER A 73 3.30 -3.96 16.98
CA SER A 73 2.82 -2.57 17.04
C SER A 73 3.52 -1.63 16.06
N GLU A 74 4.79 -1.89 15.78
CA GLU A 74 5.62 -1.08 14.87
C GLU A 74 5.01 -0.99 13.46
N LYS A 75 4.28 -2.04 13.03
CA LYS A 75 3.61 -2.08 11.72
C LYS A 75 2.46 -1.10 11.58
N PHE A 76 1.92 -0.61 12.69
CA PHE A 76 0.79 0.33 12.71
C PHE A 76 1.19 1.68 13.31
N GLU A 77 2.47 1.91 13.53
CA GLU A 77 2.95 3.17 14.05
C GLU A 77 2.57 4.30 13.07
N ASN A 78 2.01 5.39 13.61
CA ASN A 78 1.57 6.56 12.83
C ASN A 78 0.43 6.33 11.82
N LEU A 79 -0.21 5.17 11.79
CA LEU A 79 -1.40 4.91 10.96
C LEU A 79 -2.68 5.45 11.63
N THR A 80 -2.67 6.74 12.02
CA THR A 80 -3.75 7.36 12.80
C THR A 80 -5.04 7.57 12.01
N ALA A 81 -4.94 7.60 10.67
CA ALA A 81 -6.10 7.69 9.77
C ALA A 81 -6.73 6.32 9.46
N LEU A 82 -6.07 5.22 9.84
CA LEU A 82 -6.54 3.88 9.54
C LEU A 82 -7.82 3.60 10.34
N SER A 83 -8.88 3.28 9.61
CA SER A 83 -10.22 3.04 10.17
C SER A 83 -10.71 1.60 9.97
N ILE A 84 -10.21 0.94 8.93
CA ILE A 84 -10.56 -0.43 8.55
C ILE A 84 -9.27 -1.22 8.34
N LEU A 85 -9.08 -2.27 9.12
CA LEU A 85 -8.00 -3.24 8.93
C LEU A 85 -8.62 -4.60 8.69
N THR A 86 -8.26 -5.27 7.60
CA THR A 86 -8.76 -6.63 7.31
C THR A 86 -7.61 -7.62 7.34
N LEU A 87 -7.65 -8.52 8.34
CA LEU A 87 -6.65 -9.55 8.60
C LEU A 87 -7.16 -10.99 8.34
N SER A 88 -8.39 -11.13 7.84
CA SER A 88 -9.03 -12.43 7.66
C SER A 88 -8.22 -13.37 6.74
N ARG A 89 -8.35 -14.69 6.96
CA ARG A 89 -7.67 -15.73 6.17
C ARG A 89 -6.13 -15.57 6.16
N ASN A 90 -5.56 -15.27 7.33
CA ASN A 90 -4.12 -15.35 7.60
C ASN A 90 -3.80 -16.51 8.55
N GLN A 91 -2.53 -16.68 8.91
CA GLN A 91 -2.04 -17.74 9.80
C GLN A 91 -1.61 -17.16 11.16
N ILE A 92 -2.33 -16.15 11.64
CA ILE A 92 -1.92 -15.35 12.81
C ILE A 92 -1.90 -16.23 14.05
N ARG A 93 -0.71 -16.38 14.64
CA ARG A 93 -0.44 -17.10 15.89
C ARG A 93 -0.25 -16.15 17.06
N HIS A 94 0.36 -14.99 16.80
CA HIS A 94 0.68 -14.02 17.84
C HIS A 94 0.32 -12.59 17.42
N ILE A 95 -0.40 -11.91 18.32
CA ILE A 95 -0.62 -10.46 18.29
C ILE A 95 0.02 -9.92 19.57
N TYR A 96 1.05 -9.09 19.42
CA TYR A 96 1.78 -8.57 20.57
C TYR A 96 0.93 -7.54 21.35
N PRO A 97 1.10 -7.44 22.68
CA PRO A 97 0.41 -6.42 23.47
C PRO A 97 0.69 -5.02 22.95
N GLY A 98 -0.35 -4.20 22.81
CA GLY A 98 -0.22 -2.83 22.31
C GLY A 98 -0.14 -2.70 20.78
N THR A 99 -0.28 -3.79 20.02
CA THR A 99 -0.24 -3.77 18.54
C THR A 99 -1.17 -2.73 17.91
N PHE A 100 -2.34 -2.48 18.50
CA PHE A 100 -3.33 -1.55 17.97
C PHE A 100 -3.41 -0.22 18.73
N LYS A 101 -2.45 0.09 19.63
CA LYS A 101 -2.51 1.27 20.51
C LYS A 101 -2.49 2.60 19.72
N SER A 102 -1.81 2.64 18.59
CA SER A 102 -1.72 3.81 17.69
C SER A 102 -2.95 4.00 16.81
N LEU A 103 -3.82 2.98 16.72
CA LEU A 103 -4.98 2.96 15.83
C LEU A 103 -6.19 3.63 16.46
N THR A 104 -6.16 4.96 16.54
CA THR A 104 -7.19 5.76 17.23
C THR A 104 -8.51 5.86 16.45
N ALA A 105 -8.48 5.63 15.13
CA ALA A 105 -9.64 5.76 14.25
C ALA A 105 -10.27 4.42 13.84
N VAL A 106 -9.76 3.29 14.33
CA VAL A 106 -10.24 1.97 13.92
C VAL A 106 -11.64 1.71 14.43
N THR A 107 -12.52 1.38 13.50
CA THR A 107 -13.92 1.03 13.75
C THR A 107 -14.20 -0.45 13.50
N ASN A 108 -13.39 -1.09 12.64
CA ASN A 108 -13.57 -2.48 12.21
C ASN A 108 -12.19 -3.17 12.06
N LEU A 109 -12.05 -4.34 12.70
CA LEU A 109 -10.86 -5.21 12.72
C LEU A 109 -11.18 -6.60 12.14
#